data_AF-A0A419FY67-F1
#
_entry.id   AF-A0A419FY67-F1
#
_cell.length_a   1.000
_cell.length_b   1.000
_cell.length_c   1.000
_cell.angle_alpha   90.00
_cell.angle_beta   90.00
_cell.angle_gamma   90.00
#
_symmetry.space_group_name_H-M   'P 1'
#
loop_
_entity.id
_entity.type
_entity.pdbx_description
1 polymer ?
#
loop_
_entity_poly.entity_id
_entity_poly.type
_entity_poly.pdbx_seq_one_letter_code
_entity_poly.pdbx_strand_id
1 'polypeptide(L)' 'MKIEYSKGIDALYIKLREVKIADSMDIEEGVTVDLDEKGHIVGLEILDASDKLNISDLVNISIENLPLEKVTDKVA' A
#
# COMPACT_ATOMS: atom_id res chain seq x y z
N MET A 1 8.52 -2.92 3.27
CA MET A 1 7.37 -2.84 2.36
C MET A 1 7.26 -4.13 1.57
N LYS A 2 6.04 -4.58 1.26
CA LYS A 2 5.77 -5.77 0.45
C LYS A 2 4.59 -5.46 -0.47
N ILE A 3 4.66 -5.90 -1.73
CA ILE A 3 3.57 -5.76 -2.71
C ILE A 3 3.19 -7.18 -3.14
N GLU A 4 1.91 -7.52 -3.02
CA GLU A 4 1.40 -8.86 -3.31
C GLU A 4 0.14 -8.77 -4.15
N TYR A 5 0.10 -9.52 -5.23
CA TYR A 5 -1.11 -9.68 -6.04
C TYR A 5 -1.67 -11.10 -5.85
N SER A 6 -2.92 -11.20 -5.39
CA SER A 6 -3.65 -12.44 -5.25
C SER A 6 -4.53 -12.69 -6.46
N LYS A 7 -4.03 -13.49 -7.41
CA LYS A 7 -4.78 -13.86 -8.63
C LYS A 7 -6.13 -14.53 -8.34
N GLY A 8 -6.25 -15.24 -7.23
CA GLY A 8 -7.49 -15.98 -6.89
C GLY A 8 -8.70 -15.09 -6.63
N ILE A 9 -8.47 -13.84 -6.22
CA ILE A 9 -9.51 -12.87 -5.88
C ILE A 9 -9.30 -11.51 -6.57
N ASP A 10 -8.41 -11.45 -7.57
CA ASP A 10 -7.99 -10.22 -8.26
C ASP A 10 -7.73 -9.04 -7.31
N ALA A 11 -6.86 -9.25 -6.31
CA ALA A 11 -6.56 -8.24 -5.30
C ALA A 11 -5.08 -7.87 -5.27
N LEU A 12 -4.78 -6.57 -5.20
CA LEU A 12 -3.45 -6.04 -4.93
C LEU A 12 -3.39 -5.56 -3.47
N TYR A 13 -2.41 -6.06 -2.73
CA TYR A 13 -2.10 -5.60 -1.38
C TYR A 13 -0.71 -4.97 -1.33
N ILE A 14 -0.63 -3.75 -0.82
CA ILE A 14 0.63 -3.02 -0.58
C ILE A 14 0.80 -2.87 0.93
N LYS A 15 1.65 -3.71 1.52
CA LYS A 15 2.03 -3.61 2.94
C LYS A 15 3.15 -2.59 3.12
N LEU A 16 2.84 -1.44 3.70
CA LEU A 16 3.82 -0.38 3.95
C LEU A 16 4.67 -0.68 5.19
N ARG A 17 4.02 -1.08 6.30
CA ARG A 17 4.67 -1.35 7.59
C ARG A 17 4.40 -2.77 8.08
N GLU A 18 5.39 -3.38 8.72
CA GLU A 18 5.25 -4.70 9.34
C GLU A 18 4.76 -4.58 10.79
N VAL A 19 3.50 -4.17 10.94
CA VAL A 19 2.81 -4.03 12.22
C VAL A 19 1.42 -4.65 12.16
N LYS A 20 0.77 -4.82 13.32
CA LYS A 20 -0.57 -5.38 13.41
C LYS A 20 -1.61 -4.36 12.91
N ILE A 21 -2.56 -4.84 12.11
CA ILE A 21 -3.75 -4.10 11.70
C ILE A 21 -4.73 -4.11 12.87
N ALA A 22 -5.25 -2.94 13.23
CA ALA A 22 -6.22 -2.75 14.30
C ALA A 22 -7.57 -2.26 13.77
N ASP A 23 -7.56 -1.54 12.65
CA ASP A 23 -8.75 -1.00 12.00
C ASP A 23 -8.53 -0.91 10.49
N SER A 24 -9.60 -0.74 9.72
CA SER A 24 -9.55 -0.57 8.27
C SER A 24 -10.59 0.45 7.83
N MET A 25 -10.23 1.28 6.86
CA MET A 25 -11.09 2.34 6.34
C MET A 25 -11.24 2.21 4.82
N ASP A 26 -12.49 2.06 4.36
CA ASP A 26 -12.81 2.08 2.94
C ASP A 26 -12.71 3.52 2.40
N ILE A 27 -11.92 3.69 1.34
CA ILE A 27 -11.74 4.97 0.65
C ILE A 27 -12.76 5.09 -0.49
N GLU A 28 -12.97 3.98 -1.19
CA GLU A 28 -14.00 3.79 -2.20
C GLU A 28 -14.33 2.29 -2.30
N GLU A 29 -15.28 1.93 -3.16
CA GLU A 29 -15.66 0.53 -3.36
C GLU A 29 -14.47 -0.31 -3.84
N GLY A 30 -14.09 -1.31 -3.04
CA GLY A 30 -12.97 -2.20 -3.32
C GLY A 30 -11.60 -1.58 -3.08
N VAL A 31 -11.49 -0.44 -2.37
CA VAL A 31 -10.21 0.16 -1.97
C VAL A 31 -10.21 0.47 -0.47
N THR A 32 -9.33 -0.21 0.27
CA THR A 32 -9.31 -0.16 1.74
C THR A 32 -7.92 0.15 2.25
N VAL A 33 -7.84 1.04 3.24
CA VAL A 33 -6.60 1.38 3.95
C VAL A 33 -6.60 0.73 5.32
N ASP A 34 -5.58 -0.08 5.61
CA ASP A 34 -5.39 -0.69 6.93
C ASP A 34 -4.66 0.28 7.87
N LEU A 35 -5.09 0.34 9.13
CA LEU A 35 -4.57 1.23 10.17
C LEU A 35 -4.09 0.45 11.40
N ASP A 36 -3.08 0.99 12.09
CA ASP A 36 -2.65 0.49 13.41
C ASP A 36 -3.53 1.08 14.53
N GLU A 37 -3.30 0.65 15.78
CA GLU A 37 -4.07 1.11 16.96
C GLU A 37 -4.00 2.63 17.19
N LYS A 38 -3.06 3.34 16.53
CA LYS A 38 -2.89 4.79 16.62
C LYS A 38 -3.44 5.51 15.37
N GLY A 39 -4.07 4.79 14.45
CA GLY A 39 -4.60 5.33 13.21
C GLY A 39 -3.54 5.58 12.13
N HIS A 40 -2.33 5.01 12.24
CA HIS A 40 -1.33 5.14 11.17
C HIS A 40 -1.45 4.02 10.15
N ILE A 41 -1.23 4.35 8.87
CA ILE A 41 -1.37 3.41 7.75
C ILE A 41 -0.42 2.21 7.87
N VAL A 42 -0.96 1.00 7.76
CA VAL A 42 -0.23 -0.28 7.73
C VAL A 42 -0.10 -0.77 6.28
N GLY A 43 -1.19 -0.70 5.51
CA GLY A 43 -1.24 -1.17 4.13
C GLY A 43 -2.43 -0.63 3.35
N LEU A 44 -2.48 -0.98 2.06
CA LEU A 44 -3.54 -0.62 1.12
C LEU A 44 -3.97 -1.89 0.38
N GLU A 45 -5.27 -2.14 0.32
CA GLU A 45 -5.90 -3.19 -0.49
C GLU A 45 -6.69 -2.56 -1.64
N ILE A 46 -6.57 -3.18 -2.82
CA ILE A 46 -7.35 -2.86 -4.01
C ILE A 46 -7.92 -4.18 -4.57
N LEU A 47 -9.23 -4.34 -4.54
CA LEU A 47 -9.97 -5.43 -5.18
C LEU A 47 -10.28 -5.10 -6.64
N ASP A 48 -10.52 -6.13 -7.45
CA ASP A 48 -10.63 -6.03 -8.92
C ASP A 48 -9.47 -5.21 -9.51
N ALA A 49 -8.25 -5.46 -9.00
CA ALA A 49 -7.09 -4.64 -9.31
C ALA A 49 -6.76 -4.66 -10.80
N SER A 50 -7.06 -5.75 -11.52
CA SER A 50 -6.87 -5.83 -12.96
C SER A 50 -7.85 -4.96 -13.77
N ASP A 51 -8.99 -4.60 -13.19
CA ASP A 51 -9.97 -3.68 -13.79
C ASP A 51 -9.68 -2.22 -13.40
N LYS A 52 -9.21 -1.98 -12.16
CA LYS A 52 -8.92 -0.64 -11.64
C LYS A 52 -7.56 -0.08 -12.07
N LEU A 53 -6.60 -0.94 -12.42
CA LEU A 53 -5.24 -0.56 -12.79
C LEU A 53 -4.85 -1.13 -14.15
N ASN A 54 -4.00 -0.42 -14.90
CA ASN A 54 -3.45 -1.00 -16.12
C ASN A 54 -2.50 -2.16 -15.76
N ILE A 55 -2.57 -3.25 -16.51
CA ILE A 55 -1.67 -4.39 -16.34
C ILE A 55 -0.19 -3.98 -16.43
N SER A 56 0.14 -3.01 -17.29
CA SER A 56 1.50 -2.47 -17.39
C SER A 56 2.01 -1.89 -16.08
N ASP A 57 1.12 -1.28 -15.30
CA ASP A 57 1.45 -0.62 -14.04
C ASP A 57 1.55 -1.65 -12.90
N LEU A 58 0.76 -2.73 -12.97
CA LEU A 58 0.84 -3.86 -12.03
C LEU A 58 2.14 -4.65 -12.14
N VAL A 59 2.71 -4.78 -13.35
CA VAL A 59 3.93 -5.57 -13.58
C VAL A 59 5.21 -4.75 -13.54
N ASN A 60 5.12 -3.42 -13.52
CA ASN A 60 6.27 -2.53 -13.64
C ASN A 60 6.34 -1.56 -12.46
N ILE A 61 7.04 -1.98 -11.40
CA ILE A 61 7.20 -1.19 -10.18
C ILE A 61 8.48 -0.36 -10.30
N SER A 62 8.32 0.97 -10.28
CA SER A 62 9.44 1.92 -10.26
C SER A 62 9.64 2.47 -8.85
N ILE A 63 10.89 2.51 -8.41
CA ILE A 63 11.30 3.01 -7.09
C ILE A 63 12.39 4.04 -7.33
N GLU A 64 12.12 5.29 -6.96
CA GLU A 64 13.02 6.42 -7.24
C GLU A 64 13.24 7.28 -5.98
N ASN A 65 14.40 7.91 -5.90
CA ASN A 65 14.75 8.90 -4.87
C ASN A 65 14.55 8.43 -3.41
N LEU A 66 14.77 7.13 -3.14
CA LEU A 66 14.63 6.61 -1.78
C LEU A 66 15.73 7.17 -0.85
N PRO A 67 15.36 7.62 0.36
CA PRO A 67 16.35 7.98 1.36
C PRO A 67 17.06 6.72 1.88
N LEU A 68 18.39 6.71 1.81
CA LEU A 68 19.22 5.63 2.38
C LEU A 68 19.43 5.78 3.89
N GLU A 69 19.18 6.97 4.39
CA GLU A 69 19.30 7.35 5.80
C GLU A 69 18.07 8.12 6.22
N LYS A 70 17.84 8.23 7.53
CA LYS A 70 16.74 9.04 8.05
C LYS A 70 16.93 10.48 7.58
N VAL A 71 15.95 10.99 6.83
CA VAL A 71 15.89 12.41 6.49
C VAL A 71 15.64 13.15 7.80
N THR A 72 16.71 13.70 8.39
CA THR A 72 16.57 14.68 9.46
C THR A 72 16.38 16.02 8.78
N ASP A 73 15.32 16.74 9.13
CA ASP A 73 15.06 18.05 8.55
C ASP A 73 16.31 18.92 8.63
N LYS A 74 16.64 19.56 7.49
CA LYS A 74 17.37 20.81 7.53
C LYS A 74 16.55 21.77 8.38
N VAL A 75 17.24 22.31 9.39
CA VAL A 75 16.93 23.49 10.20
C VAL A 75 15.79 24.35 9.63
N ALA A 76 14.76 24.54 10.45
CA ALA A 76 13.74 25.61 10.49
C ALA A 76 13.54 26.49 9.25
#